data_AF-A0A4V1RKK9-F1
#
_entry.id   AF-A0A4V1RKK9-F1
#
_cell.length_a   1.000
_cell.length_b   1.000
_cell.length_c   1.000
_cell.angle_alpha   90.00
_cell.angle_beta   90.00
_cell.angle_gamma   90.00
#
_symmetry.space_group_name_H-M   'P 1'
#
loop_
_entity.id
_entity.type
_entity.pdbx_description
1 polymer ?
#
loop_
_entity_poly.entity_id
_entity_poly.type
_entity_poly.pdbx_seq_one_letter_code
_entity_poly.pdbx_strand_id
1 'polypeptide(L)'
;MSDLLIVSLSAFTDKAPDPTAVKAGPLGFALWIFMIIAVVVIGFSLVRQLRRAQANKDAGLFGDEPVNRDDRADTPSTTDER
;
A
#
# COMPACT_ATOMS: atom_id res chain seq x y z
N MET A 1 17.60 -38.70 23.56
CA MET A 1 16.79 -37.59 24.13
C MET A 1 15.96 -36.89 23.05
N SER A 2 16.55 -36.67 21.87
CA SER A 2 15.89 -36.14 20.65
C SER A 2 14.75 -37.01 20.12
N ASP A 3 14.86 -38.34 20.20
CA ASP A 3 13.84 -39.25 19.66
C ASP A 3 12.51 -39.20 20.43
N LEU A 4 12.56 -38.87 21.73
CA LEU A 4 11.37 -38.75 22.58
C LEU A 4 10.58 -37.47 22.25
N LEU A 5 11.28 -36.44 21.75
CA LEU A 5 10.68 -35.19 21.28
C LEU A 5 9.98 -35.40 19.92
N ILE A 6 10.61 -36.16 19.02
CA ILE A 6 10.05 -36.47 17.69
C ILE A 6 8.79 -37.35 17.81
N VAL A 7 8.81 -38.37 18.68
CA VAL A 7 7.65 -39.26 18.92
C VAL A 7 6.48 -38.53 19.61
N SER A 8 6.77 -37.58 20.50
CA SER A 8 5.73 -36.77 21.14
C SER A 8 5.09 -35.79 20.15
N LEU A 9 5.84 -35.30 19.17
CA LEU A 9 5.36 -34.40 18.13
C LEU A 9 4.54 -35.14 17.06
N SER A 10 4.89 -36.40 16.74
CA SER A 10 4.13 -37.21 15.77
C SER A 10 2.76 -37.66 16.29
N ALA A 11 2.60 -37.88 17.60
CA ALA A 11 1.29 -38.23 18.18
C ALA A 11 0.24 -37.10 18.06
N PHE A 12 0.67 -35.85 17.90
CA PHE A 12 -0.22 -34.69 17.71
C PHE A 12 -0.64 -34.46 16.25
N THR A 13 0.03 -35.08 15.27
CA THR A 13 -0.14 -34.74 13.85
C THR A 13 -1.05 -35.68 13.05
N ASP A 14 -1.49 -36.80 13.61
CA ASP A 14 -2.21 -37.86 12.87
C ASP A 14 -3.74 -37.79 13.02
N LYS A 15 -4.29 -36.58 12.98
CA LYS A 15 -5.72 -36.37 12.80
C LYS A 15 -5.94 -35.52 11.58
N ALA A 16 -6.41 -36.15 10.50
CA ALA A 16 -6.86 -35.44 9.31
C ALA A 16 -7.79 -34.29 9.77
N PRO A 17 -7.45 -33.03 9.50
CA PRO A 17 -8.28 -31.91 9.92
C PRO A 17 -9.64 -32.05 9.24
N ASP A 18 -10.70 -31.79 9.99
CA ASP A 18 -12.06 -31.77 9.44
C ASP A 18 -12.08 -30.80 8.24
N PRO A 19 -12.61 -31.21 7.07
CA PRO A 19 -12.63 -30.36 5.87
C PRO A 19 -13.32 -29.00 6.11
N THR A 20 -14.10 -28.86 7.19
CA THR A 20 -14.79 -27.63 7.57
C THR A 20 -14.12 -26.84 8.69
N ALA A 21 -12.96 -27.28 9.20
CA ALA A 21 -12.22 -26.62 10.28
C ALA A 21 -11.66 -25.25 9.88
N VAL A 22 -11.46 -25.01 8.57
CA VAL A 22 -11.03 -23.73 8.01
C VAL A 22 -12.22 -22.80 7.75
N LYS A 23 -12.99 -22.49 8.80
CA LYS A 23 -13.95 -21.38 8.73
C LYS A 23 -13.25 -20.09 9.13
N ALA A 24 -13.32 -19.09 8.28
CA ALA A 24 -12.82 -17.75 8.58
C ALA A 24 -13.60 -17.19 9.78
N GLY A 25 -13.03 -17.37 10.97
CA GLY A 25 -13.57 -16.78 12.18
C GLY A 25 -13.51 -15.25 12.11
N PRO A 26 -14.22 -14.55 13.00
CA PRO A 26 -14.18 -13.08 13.09
C PRO A 26 -12.76 -12.50 13.16
N LEU A 27 -11.81 -13.25 13.73
CA LEU A 27 -10.39 -12.89 13.78
C LEU A 27 -9.75 -12.78 12.38
N GLY A 28 -10.07 -13.70 11.46
CA GLY A 28 -9.55 -13.66 10.09
C GLY A 28 -10.06 -12.43 9.34
N PHE A 29 -11.33 -12.07 9.56
CA PHE A 29 -11.90 -10.84 9.02
C PHE A 29 -11.21 -9.59 9.58
N ALA A 30 -10.94 -9.54 10.89
CA ALA A 30 -10.23 -8.43 11.52
C ALA A 30 -8.82 -8.23 10.95
N LEU A 31 -8.07 -9.33 10.74
CA LEU A 31 -6.75 -9.28 10.11
C LEU A 31 -6.83 -8.75 8.67
N TRP A 32 -7.86 -9.13 7.93
CA TRP A 32 -8.07 -8.68 6.55
C TRP A 32 -8.31 -7.17 6.46
N ILE A 33 -9.17 -6.63 7.33
CA ILE A 33 -9.41 -5.19 7.44
C ILE A 33 -8.15 -4.44 7.90
N PHE A 34 -7.42 -4.99 8.87
CA PHE A 34 -6.16 -4.42 9.34
C PHE A 34 -5.13 -4.27 8.20
N MET A 35 -5.00 -5.29 7.34
CA MET A 35 -4.12 -5.23 6.16
C MET A 35 -4.51 -4.10 5.20
N ILE A 36 -5.81 -3.89 4.96
CA ILE A 36 -6.29 -2.78 4.12
C ILE A 36 -5.92 -1.44 4.74
N ILE A 37 -6.20 -1.25 6.04
CA ILE A 37 -5.88 -0.01 6.73
C ILE A 37 -4.39 0.28 6.68
N ALA A 38 -3.55 -0.74 6.88
CA ALA A 38 -2.10 -0.59 6.77
C ALA A 38 -1.67 -0.06 5.39
N VAL A 39 -2.21 -0.63 4.30
CA VAL A 39 -1.92 -0.18 2.93
C VAL A 39 -2.40 1.26 2.70
N VAL A 40 -3.60 1.61 3.15
CA VAL A 40 -4.15 2.98 3.02
C VAL A 40 -3.28 3.99 3.76
N VAL A 41 -2.83 3.68 4.97
CA VAL A 41 -1.96 4.55 5.77
C VAL A 41 -0.62 4.77 5.08
N ILE A 42 -0.02 3.71 4.53
CA ILE A 42 1.26 3.81 3.80
C ILE A 42 1.07 4.66 2.53
N GLY A 43 0.05 4.38 1.72
CA GLY A 43 -0.24 5.15 0.50
C GLY A 43 -0.49 6.64 0.81
N PHE A 44 -1.28 6.93 1.84
CA PHE A 44 -1.54 8.30 2.28
C PHE A 44 -0.26 9.02 2.74
N SER A 45 0.60 8.34 3.49
CA SER A 45 1.89 8.89 3.93
C SER A 45 2.77 9.30 2.75
N LEU A 46 2.85 8.44 1.73
CA LEU A 46 3.66 8.69 0.54
C LEU A 46 3.11 9.85 -0.30
N VAL A 47 1.80 9.86 -0.56
CA VAL A 47 1.13 10.92 -1.32
C VAL A 47 1.25 12.27 -0.60
N ARG A 48 1.13 12.28 0.73
CA ARG A 48 1.28 13.50 1.53
C ARG A 48 2.68 14.11 1.40
N GLN A 49 3.72 13.27 1.34
CA GLN A 49 5.10 13.73 1.15
C GLN A 49 5.31 14.29 -0.26
N LEU A 50 4.82 13.58 -1.29
CA LEU A 50 4.91 14.04 -2.69
C LEU A 50 4.18 15.37 -2.91
N ARG A 51 2.98 15.55 -2.34
CA ARG A 51 2.23 16.82 -2.45
C ARG A 51 2.98 18.00 -1.81
N ARG A 52 3.67 17.77 -0.69
CA ARG A 52 4.49 18.81 -0.03
C ARG A 52 5.70 19.18 -0.87
N ALA A 53 6.36 18.19 -1.48
CA ALA A 53 7.47 18.44 -2.39
C ALA A 53 7.02 19.25 -3.63
N GLN A 54 5.86 18.90 -4.21
CA GLN A 54 5.28 19.66 -5.32
C GLN A 54 4.90 21.09 -4.92
N ALA A 55 4.28 21.30 -3.76
CA ALA A 55 3.93 22.64 -3.29
C ALA A 55 5.17 23.53 -3.08
N ASN A 56 6.27 22.98 -2.57
CA ASN A 56 7.53 23.71 -2.41
C ASN A 56 8.21 23.99 -3.77
N LYS A 57 8.03 23.09 -4.74
CA LYS A 57 8.48 23.32 -6.12
C LYS A 57 7.67 24.41 -6.81
N ASP A 58 6.34 24.33 -6.72
CA ASP A 58 5.42 25.33 -7.28
C ASP A 58 5.65 26.72 -6.63
N ALA A 59 6.08 26.75 -5.36
CA ALA A 59 6.44 27.99 -4.65
C ALA A 59 7.82 28.58 -5.06
N GLY A 60 8.51 28.04 -6.06
CA GLY A 60 9.75 28.59 -6.62
C GLY A 60 10.98 28.44 -5.72
N LEU A 61 10.91 27.62 -4.66
CA LEU A 61 11.99 27.50 -3.66
C LEU A 61 13.28 26.85 -4.21
N PHE A 62 13.22 26.26 -5.40
CA PHE A 62 14.35 25.62 -6.09
C PHE A 62 14.97 26.47 -7.22
N GLY A 63 14.62 27.76 -7.33
CA GLY A 63 15.24 28.68 -8.29
C GLY A 63 14.61 28.68 -9.69
N ASP A 64 13.42 28.09 -9.86
CA ASP A 64 12.59 28.23 -11.05
C ASP A 64 11.50 29.29 -10.81
N GLU A 65 11.23 30.11 -11.82
CA GLU A 65 10.16 31.12 -11.79
C GLU A 65 8.81 30.42 -11.55
N PRO A 66 7.92 30.96 -10.68
CA PRO A 66 6.71 30.26 -10.26
C PRO A 66 5.80 29.97 -11.46
N VAL A 67 5.59 28.69 -11.76
CA VAL A 67 4.68 28.26 -12.84
C VAL A 67 3.25 28.37 -12.35
N ASN A 68 2.52 29.36 -12.85
CA ASN A 68 1.09 29.46 -12.65
C ASN A 68 0.38 28.37 -13.47
N ARG A 69 -0.33 27.45 -12.80
CA ARG A 69 -1.02 26.34 -13.49
C ARG A 69 -2.19 26.81 -14.35
N ASP A 70 -2.67 28.03 -14.14
CA ASP A 70 -3.75 28.63 -14.93
C ASP A 70 -3.30 28.99 -16.36
N ASP A 71 -2.01 29.23 -16.59
CA ASP A 71 -1.49 29.64 -17.92
C ASP A 71 -1.35 28.47 -18.91
N ARG A 72 -1.38 27.21 -18.43
CA ARG A 72 -1.19 26.02 -19.29
C ARG A 72 -2.47 25.57 -20.01
N ALA A 73 -3.63 26.06 -19.59
CA ALA A 73 -4.92 25.69 -20.20
C ALA A 73 -5.19 26.42 -21.53
N ASP A 74 -4.52 27.55 -21.79
CA ASP A 74 -4.84 28.47 -22.90
C ASP A 74 -3.81 28.49 -24.04
N THR A 75 -2.93 27.49 -24.16
CA THR A 75 -2.11 27.37 -25.39
C THR A 75 -2.84 26.47 -26.40
N PRO A 76 -3.63 27.01 -27.36
CA PRO A 76 -4.10 26.22 -28.48
C PRO A 76 -2.87 25.66 -29.20
N SER A 77 -2.86 24.35 -29.41
CA SER A 77 -1.87 23.71 -30.26
C SER A 77 -2.00 24.29 -31.66
N THR A 78 -1.22 25.31 -31.97
CA THR A 78 -0.96 25.75 -33.33
C THR A 78 -0.19 24.63 -34.02
N THR A 79 -0.94 23.65 -34.51
CA THR A 79 -0.54 22.78 -35.61
C THR A 79 -0.57 23.66 -36.85
N ASP A 80 0.54 24.34 -37.09
CA ASP A 80 0.77 25.02 -38.34
C ASP A 80 2.25 24.87 -38.70
N GLU A 81 2.59 23.75 -39.36
CA GLU A 81 3.81 23.65 -40.18
C GLU A 81 3.57 22.75 -41.40
N ARG A 82 3.29 23.43 -42.52
CA ARG A 82 3.74 23.24 -43.92
C ARG A 82 3.71 21.89 -44.61
#